data_AF-A0A2P6QE92-F1
#
_entry.id   AF-A0A2P6QE92-F1
#
_cell.length_a   1.000
_cell.length_b   1.000
_cell.length_c   1.000
_cell.angle_alpha   90.00
_cell.angle_beta   90.00
_cell.angle_gamma   90.00
#
_symmetry.space_group_name_H-M   'P 1'
#
loop_
_entity.id
_entity.type
_entity.pdbx_description
1 polymer ?
#
loop_
_entity_poly.entity_id
_entity_poly.type
_entity_poly.pdbx_seq_one_letter_code
_entity_poly.pdbx_strand_id
1 'polypeptide(L)'
;MSRHAEVIDGVRRATESVGLFQVVNHGIPKRVLEEMLQAMRGFHELPKEVKAEYYSTDPRGRPGLLVCRDITMEYSKYGHKLGVTLFELLSEGLGLKPDHLIGMDCAKGHLIAGHYYPPCPEPQLTIGGGKHTYVTFLSMLLQDNVNALQLLYQNQWTDVLPMSGAIVVNIGDYLQASNIVLYTFGVVYST
;
A
#
# COMPACT_ATOMS: atom_id res chain seq x y z
N MET A 1 10.36 12.79 25.77
CA MET A 1 9.26 12.93 24.79
C MET A 1 8.27 11.80 25.01
N SER A 2 6.98 12.00 24.72
CA SER A 2 6.02 10.90 24.74
C SER A 2 6.19 10.02 23.50
N ARG A 3 5.76 8.75 23.59
CA ARG A 3 5.77 7.84 22.44
C ARG A 3 4.99 8.39 21.24
N HIS A 4 3.88 9.09 21.51
CA HIS A 4 3.06 9.75 20.49
C HIS A 4 3.86 10.83 19.73
N ALA A 5 4.58 11.69 20.46
CA ALA A 5 5.39 12.74 19.86
C ALA A 5 6.52 12.18 18.97
N GLU A 6 7.14 11.06 19.37
CA GLU A 6 8.14 10.37 18.54
C GLU A 6 7.55 9.86 17.22
N VAL A 7 6.34 9.30 17.26
CA VAL A 7 5.65 8.79 16.07
C VAL A 7 5.28 9.95 15.13
N ILE A 8 4.70 11.03 15.65
CA ILE A 8 4.37 12.22 14.86
C ILE A 8 5.61 12.76 14.15
N ASP A 9 6.71 12.93 14.88
CA ASP A 9 7.95 13.47 14.33
C ASP A 9 8.58 12.52 13.28
N GLY A 10 8.44 11.21 13.46
CA GLY A 10 8.81 10.21 12.46
C GLY A 10 7.98 10.31 11.17
N VAL A 11 6.65 10.39 11.29
CA VAL A 11 5.72 10.52 10.16
C VAL A 11 6.00 11.82 9.40
N ARG A 12 6.17 12.93 10.13
CA ARG A 12 6.50 14.24 9.55
C ARG A 12 7.78 14.18 8.73
N ARG A 13 8.88 13.69 9.32
CA ARG A 13 10.16 13.57 8.60
C ARG A 13 10.03 12.70 7.35
N ALA A 14 9.44 11.52 7.48
CA ALA A 14 9.31 10.61 6.35
C ALA A 14 8.54 11.24 5.19
N THR A 15 7.48 11.99 5.52
CA THR A 15 6.64 12.73 4.56
C THR A 15 7.40 13.87 3.90
N GLU A 16 8.22 14.61 4.66
CA GLU A 16 9.04 15.71 4.17
C GLU A 16 10.29 15.28 3.39
N SER A 17 10.79 14.06 3.56
CA SER A 17 12.07 13.65 2.96
C SER A 17 11.96 12.59 1.88
N VAL A 18 11.20 11.51 2.12
CA VAL A 18 11.23 10.29 1.29
C VAL A 18 9.85 9.92 0.75
N GLY A 19 8.75 10.43 1.33
CA GLY A 19 7.38 10.12 0.93
C GLY A 19 6.96 8.65 1.11
N LEU A 20 7.88 7.80 1.58
CA LEU A 20 7.71 6.37 1.79
C LEU A 20 8.31 5.97 3.14
N PHE A 21 7.57 5.16 3.90
CA PHE A 21 8.03 4.62 5.18
C PHE A 21 7.40 3.27 5.48
N GLN A 22 8.01 2.50 6.38
CA GLN A 22 7.47 1.21 6.84
C GLN A 22 6.84 1.37 8.22
N VAL A 23 5.63 0.82 8.39
CA VAL A 23 4.94 0.79 9.67
C VAL A 23 4.97 -0.63 10.21
N VAL A 24 5.41 -0.75 11.46
CA VAL A 24 5.37 -1.99 12.25
C VAL A 24 4.53 -1.77 13.49
N ASN A 25 4.13 -2.85 14.16
CA ASN A 25 3.27 -2.79 15.35
C ASN A 25 1.95 -2.04 15.09
N HIS A 26 1.42 -2.10 13.86
CA HIS A 26 0.20 -1.42 13.42
C HIS A 26 -1.10 -2.07 13.94
N GLY A 27 -1.01 -3.19 14.66
CA GLY A 27 -2.18 -3.87 15.26
C GLY A 27 -3.01 -4.72 14.31
N ILE A 28 -2.53 -4.96 13.07
CA ILE A 28 -3.15 -5.95 12.17
C ILE A 28 -2.58 -7.32 12.55
N PRO A 29 -3.42 -8.34 12.81
CA PRO A 29 -2.93 -9.65 13.19
C PRO A 29 -2.04 -10.25 12.09
N LYS A 30 -0.91 -10.85 12.49
CA LYS A 30 0.02 -11.51 11.55
C LYS A 30 -0.69 -12.55 10.67
N ARG A 31 -1.61 -13.32 11.27
CA ARG A 31 -2.50 -14.27 10.56
C ARG A 31 -3.18 -13.63 9.36
N VAL A 32 -3.74 -12.43 9.54
CA VAL A 32 -4.50 -11.73 8.49
C VAL A 32 -3.57 -11.32 7.34
N LEU A 33 -2.35 -10.88 7.63
CA LEU A 33 -1.37 -10.54 6.61
C LEU A 33 -0.96 -11.79 5.80
N GLU A 34 -0.67 -12.90 6.50
CA GLU A 34 -0.22 -14.15 5.88
C GLU A 34 -1.33 -14.80 5.04
N GLU A 35 -2.55 -14.88 5.58
CA GLU A 35 -3.71 -15.42 4.85
C GLU A 35 -4.08 -14.54 3.65
N MET A 36 -3.94 -13.22 3.74
CA MET A 36 -4.17 -12.32 2.59
C MET A 36 -3.16 -12.60 1.46
N LEU A 37 -1.88 -12.71 1.77
CA LEU A 37 -0.84 -13.06 0.78
C LEU A 37 -1.07 -14.44 0.17
N GLN A 38 -1.41 -15.44 1.00
CA GLN A 38 -1.69 -16.81 0.55
C GLN A 38 -2.93 -16.87 -0.34
N ALA A 39 -4.02 -16.21 0.05
CA ALA A 39 -5.24 -16.16 -0.74
C ALA A 39 -5.00 -15.48 -2.08
N MET A 40 -4.25 -14.35 -2.09
CA MET A 40 -3.96 -13.64 -3.33
C MET A 40 -3.06 -14.45 -4.26
N ARG A 41 -2.05 -15.15 -3.73
CA ARG A 41 -1.24 -16.12 -4.50
C ARG A 41 -2.11 -17.25 -5.05
N GLY A 42 -2.89 -17.90 -4.19
CA GLY A 42 -3.75 -19.02 -4.57
C GLY A 42 -4.72 -18.65 -5.67
N PHE A 43 -5.34 -17.47 -5.60
CA PHE A 43 -6.19 -16.95 -6.68
C PHE A 43 -5.43 -16.80 -8.00
N HIS A 44 -4.23 -16.20 -8.00
CA HIS A 44 -3.46 -15.99 -9.23
C HIS A 44 -2.90 -17.28 -9.82
N GLU A 45 -2.67 -18.31 -9.01
CA GLU A 45 -2.20 -19.64 -9.44
C GLU A 45 -3.34 -20.55 -9.94
N LEU A 46 -4.61 -20.15 -9.83
CA LEU A 46 -5.73 -20.89 -10.43
C LEU A 46 -5.62 -20.99 -11.97
N PRO A 47 -6.18 -22.06 -12.57
CA PRO A 47 -6.29 -22.18 -14.02
C PRO A 47 -6.95 -20.94 -14.65
N LYS A 48 -6.49 -20.57 -15.85
CA LYS A 48 -6.95 -19.36 -16.54
C LYS A 48 -8.47 -19.37 -16.74
N GLU A 49 -9.03 -20.54 -17.01
CA GLU A 49 -10.46 -20.77 -17.27
C GLU A 49 -11.29 -20.42 -16.03
N VAL A 50 -10.79 -20.79 -14.84
CA VAL A 50 -11.44 -20.47 -13.55
C VAL A 50 -11.31 -18.98 -13.27
N LYS A 51 -10.14 -18.37 -13.50
CA LYS A 51 -9.94 -16.93 -13.30
C LYS A 51 -10.81 -16.07 -14.24
N ALA A 52 -11.04 -16.53 -15.47
CA ALA A 52 -11.84 -15.83 -16.47
C ALA A 52 -13.28 -15.55 -16.00
N GLU A 53 -13.87 -16.44 -15.18
CA GLU A 53 -15.20 -16.24 -14.61
C GLU A 53 -15.30 -15.01 -13.70
N TYR A 54 -14.17 -14.56 -13.13
CA TYR A 54 -14.09 -13.41 -12.23
C TYR A 54 -13.79 -12.08 -12.94
N TYR A 55 -13.35 -12.11 -14.21
CA TYR A 55 -13.09 -10.90 -15.02
C TYR A 55 -14.34 -10.39 -15.77
N SER A 56 -15.54 -10.79 -15.33
CA SER A 56 -16.79 -10.33 -15.92
C SER A 56 -17.03 -8.85 -15.64
N THR A 57 -17.39 -8.10 -16.68
CA THR A 57 -17.88 -6.73 -16.56
C THR A 57 -19.37 -6.65 -16.24
N ASP A 58 -20.08 -7.80 -16.15
CA ASP A 58 -21.48 -7.81 -15.74
C ASP A 58 -21.56 -7.47 -14.23
N PRO A 59 -22.20 -6.36 -13.84
CA PRO A 59 -22.39 -6.01 -12.44
C PRO A 59 -23.24 -7.01 -11.65
N ARG A 60 -23.90 -7.97 -12.33
CA ARG A 60 -24.62 -9.12 -11.75
C ARG A 60 -23.79 -10.41 -11.72
N GLY A 61 -22.58 -10.39 -12.28
CA GLY A 61 -21.63 -11.50 -12.23
C GLY A 61 -21.23 -11.86 -10.80
N ARG A 62 -20.63 -13.05 -10.62
CA ARG A 62 -20.06 -13.41 -9.31
C ARG A 62 -19.02 -12.34 -8.94
N PRO A 63 -19.04 -11.76 -7.73
CA PRO A 63 -18.02 -10.82 -7.30
C PRO A 63 -16.66 -11.47 -7.55
N GLY A 64 -15.75 -10.74 -8.20
CA GLY A 64 -14.46 -11.21 -8.75
C GLY A 64 -13.47 -11.83 -7.75
N LEU A 65 -13.93 -12.25 -6.58
CA LEU A 65 -13.10 -12.59 -5.45
C LEU A 65 -13.73 -13.58 -4.47
N LEU A 66 -14.70 -14.44 -4.84
CA LEU A 66 -15.29 -15.39 -3.87
C LEU A 66 -14.23 -16.18 -3.08
N VAL A 67 -13.12 -16.55 -3.73
CA VAL A 67 -12.00 -17.29 -3.11
C VAL A 67 -11.29 -16.48 -2.02
N CYS A 68 -11.10 -15.17 -2.22
CA CYS A 68 -10.40 -14.32 -1.25
C CYS A 68 -11.34 -13.38 -0.51
N ARG A 69 -12.67 -13.52 -0.67
CA ARG A 69 -13.64 -12.51 -0.24
C ARG A 69 -13.55 -12.26 1.25
N ASP A 70 -13.62 -13.33 2.04
CA ASP A 70 -13.74 -13.21 3.49
C ASP A 70 -12.46 -12.63 4.09
N ILE A 71 -11.29 -13.11 3.65
CA ILE A 71 -10.01 -12.58 4.10
C ILE A 71 -9.75 -11.16 3.60
N THR A 72 -10.12 -10.83 2.36
CA THR A 72 -10.02 -9.45 1.84
C THR A 72 -10.92 -8.50 2.63
N MET A 73 -12.12 -8.94 3.02
CA MET A 73 -13.03 -8.14 3.85
C MET A 73 -12.50 -7.97 5.28
N GLU A 74 -11.88 -9.00 5.86
CA GLU A 74 -11.22 -8.90 7.17
C GLU A 74 -10.01 -7.95 7.11
N TYR A 75 -9.12 -8.14 6.13
CA TYR A 75 -7.97 -7.29 5.87
C TYR A 75 -8.40 -5.83 5.61
N SER A 76 -9.47 -5.62 4.83
CA SER A 76 -10.00 -4.28 4.54
C SER A 76 -10.43 -3.53 5.80
N LYS A 77 -11.07 -4.19 6.77
CA LYS A 77 -11.46 -3.53 8.04
C LYS A 77 -10.22 -3.04 8.81
N TYR A 78 -9.19 -3.89 8.89
CA TYR A 78 -7.93 -3.56 9.55
C TYR A 78 -7.17 -2.46 8.80
N GLY A 79 -7.08 -2.58 7.47
CA GLY A 79 -6.45 -1.60 6.61
C GLY A 79 -7.14 -0.24 6.68
N HIS A 80 -8.47 -0.19 6.63
CA HIS A 80 -9.23 1.06 6.78
C HIS A 80 -8.96 1.72 8.14
N LYS A 81 -8.98 0.95 9.24
CA LYS A 81 -8.64 1.47 10.57
C LYS A 81 -7.23 2.05 10.62
N LEU A 82 -6.24 1.33 10.07
CA LEU A 82 -4.86 1.81 10.00
C LEU A 82 -4.76 3.08 9.16
N GLY A 83 -5.44 3.13 8.01
CA GLY A 83 -5.48 4.31 7.14
C GLY A 83 -6.02 5.54 7.86
N VAL A 84 -7.10 5.40 8.63
CA VAL A 84 -7.66 6.50 9.45
C VAL A 84 -6.62 7.00 10.45
N THR A 85 -6.00 6.10 11.21
CA THR A 85 -4.95 6.48 12.18
C THR A 85 -3.76 7.16 11.52
N LEU A 86 -3.34 6.71 10.33
CA LEU A 86 -2.25 7.36 9.59
C LEU A 86 -2.63 8.77 9.14
N PHE A 87 -3.87 9.00 8.69
CA PHE A 87 -4.34 10.34 8.34
C PHE A 87 -4.39 11.28 9.56
N GLU A 88 -4.74 10.77 10.74
CA GLU A 88 -4.71 11.56 11.98
C GLU A 88 -3.27 11.97 12.34
N LEU A 89 -2.34 11.00 12.33
CA LEU A 89 -0.93 11.24 12.61
C LEU A 89 -0.27 12.15 11.57
N LEU A 90 -0.64 12.02 10.30
CA LEU A 90 -0.19 12.93 9.24
C LEU A 90 -0.68 14.34 9.50
N SER A 91 -1.96 14.51 9.85
CA SER A 91 -2.52 15.83 10.17
C SER A 91 -1.77 16.48 11.33
N GLU A 92 -1.52 15.74 12.42
CA GLU A 92 -0.72 16.22 13.54
C GLU A 92 0.73 16.55 13.14
N GLY A 93 1.36 15.71 12.32
CA GLY A 93 2.72 15.93 11.82
C GLY A 93 2.85 17.20 10.99
N LEU A 94 1.77 17.62 10.35
CA LEU A 94 1.68 18.86 9.57
C LEU A 94 1.29 20.08 10.43
N GLY A 95 1.15 19.91 11.75
CA GLY A 95 0.69 20.96 12.66
C GLY A 95 -0.80 21.30 12.55
N LEU A 96 -1.59 20.40 11.96
CA LEU A 96 -3.03 20.54 11.79
C LEU A 96 -3.78 19.82 12.93
N LYS A 97 -5.10 20.02 12.99
CA LYS A 97 -5.94 19.22 13.89
C LYS A 97 -5.93 17.76 13.44
N PRO A 98 -5.94 16.77 14.35
CA PRO A 98 -5.91 15.35 13.99
C PRO A 98 -7.00 14.93 12.99
N ASP A 99 -8.17 15.55 13.05
CA ASP A 99 -9.31 15.25 12.18
C ASP A 99 -9.28 15.98 10.82
N HIS A 100 -8.26 16.77 10.51
CA HIS A 100 -8.25 17.63 9.33
C HIS A 100 -8.37 16.85 8.01
N LEU A 101 -7.47 15.89 7.76
CA LEU A 101 -7.49 15.09 6.52
C LEU A 101 -8.71 14.15 6.46
N ILE A 102 -9.18 13.67 7.60
CA ILE A 102 -10.41 12.87 7.68
C ILE A 102 -11.62 13.72 7.30
N GLY A 103 -11.70 14.96 7.80
CA GLY A 103 -12.75 15.92 7.48
C GLY A 103 -12.77 16.36 6.01
N MET A 104 -11.66 16.14 5.28
CA MET A 104 -11.56 16.32 3.83
C MET A 104 -11.96 15.08 3.02
N ASP A 105 -12.54 14.07 3.66
CA ASP A 105 -12.92 12.79 3.04
C ASP A 105 -11.71 11.98 2.49
N CYS A 106 -10.47 12.24 2.92
CA CYS A 106 -9.29 11.53 2.41
C CYS A 106 -9.32 10.02 2.66
N ALA A 107 -10.05 9.56 3.69
CA ALA A 107 -10.21 8.15 4.06
C ALA A 107 -11.47 7.48 3.47
N LYS A 108 -12.27 8.19 2.66
CA LYS A 108 -13.56 7.70 2.14
C LYS A 108 -13.40 6.63 1.06
N GLY A 109 -12.37 6.75 0.23
CA GLY A 109 -12.01 5.76 -0.76
C GLY A 109 -11.19 4.62 -0.15
N HIS A 110 -11.52 3.37 -0.49
CA HIS A 110 -10.76 2.21 -0.05
C HIS A 110 -10.74 1.16 -1.17
N LEU A 111 -9.63 1.11 -1.90
CA LEU A 111 -9.39 0.15 -2.98
C LEU A 111 -8.28 -0.81 -2.56
N ILE A 112 -8.50 -2.10 -2.78
CA ILE A 112 -7.49 -3.14 -2.62
C ILE A 112 -7.20 -3.71 -4.00
N ALA A 113 -5.92 -3.66 -4.40
CA ALA A 113 -5.42 -4.30 -5.60
C ALA A 113 -4.41 -5.39 -5.21
N GLY A 114 -4.51 -6.56 -5.82
CA GLY A 114 -3.54 -7.65 -5.65
C GLY A 114 -2.69 -7.78 -6.90
N HIS A 115 -1.40 -7.48 -6.78
CA HIS A 115 -0.43 -7.68 -7.85
C HIS A 115 0.29 -9.01 -7.67
N TYR A 116 0.52 -9.72 -8.78
CA TYR A 116 1.23 -11.00 -8.79
C TYR A 116 2.26 -11.00 -9.92
N TYR A 117 3.53 -11.12 -9.54
CA TYR A 117 4.67 -11.13 -10.45
C TYR A 117 5.25 -12.55 -10.50
N PRO A 118 4.95 -13.35 -11.55
CA PRO A 118 5.53 -14.68 -11.68
C PRO A 118 7.05 -14.58 -11.97
N PRO A 119 7.83 -15.63 -11.66
CA PRO A 119 9.26 -15.66 -12.00
C PRO A 119 9.52 -15.38 -13.49
N CYS A 120 10.45 -14.48 -13.77
CA CYS A 120 10.83 -14.12 -15.14
C CYS A 120 12.13 -14.84 -15.53
N PRO A 121 12.21 -15.50 -16.70
CA PRO A 121 13.47 -16.08 -17.20
C PRO A 121 14.54 -15.03 -17.54
N GLU A 122 14.13 -13.83 -17.92
CA GLU A 122 15.01 -12.73 -18.37
C GLU A 122 14.67 -11.42 -17.63
N PRO A 123 14.83 -11.38 -16.29
CA PRO A 123 14.41 -10.24 -15.47
C PRO A 123 15.15 -8.94 -15.82
N GLN A 124 16.32 -9.02 -16.45
CA GLN A 124 17.07 -7.86 -16.94
C GLN A 124 16.45 -7.18 -18.17
N LEU A 125 15.51 -7.83 -18.85
CA LEU A 125 14.87 -7.31 -20.07
C LEU A 125 13.45 -6.77 -19.82
N THR A 126 12.93 -6.92 -18.60
CA THR A 126 11.57 -6.50 -18.26
C THR A 126 11.51 -5.90 -16.86
N ILE A 127 10.36 -5.34 -16.52
CA ILE A 127 10.04 -4.82 -15.19
C ILE A 127 8.64 -5.30 -14.83
N GLY A 128 8.43 -5.65 -13.56
CA GLY A 128 7.12 -6.09 -13.07
C GLY A 128 6.13 -4.94 -13.07
N GLY A 129 6.53 -3.79 -12.56
CA GLY A 129 5.74 -2.56 -12.55
C GLY A 129 6.58 -1.37 -13.00
N GLY A 130 6.09 -0.66 -14.02
CA GLY A 130 6.74 0.55 -14.54
C GLY A 130 6.88 1.66 -13.50
N LYS A 131 7.76 2.65 -13.77
CA LYS A 131 7.89 3.84 -12.93
C LYS A 131 6.54 4.55 -12.84
N HIS A 132 6.00 4.65 -11.64
CA HIS A 132 4.74 5.36 -11.39
C HIS A 132 4.75 6.04 -10.02
N THR A 133 3.82 6.96 -9.88
CA THR A 133 3.40 7.58 -8.62
C THR A 133 1.97 7.11 -8.31
N TYR A 134 1.50 7.32 -7.09
CA TYR A 134 0.16 6.89 -6.71
C TYR A 134 -0.79 8.08 -6.74
N VAL A 135 -1.76 8.05 -7.66
CA VAL A 135 -2.87 9.02 -7.75
C VAL A 135 -3.94 8.79 -6.66
N THR A 136 -3.49 8.77 -5.41
CA THR A 136 -4.31 8.59 -4.19
C THR A 136 -3.85 9.59 -3.13
N PHE A 137 -4.49 9.62 -1.95
CA PHE A 137 -3.96 10.37 -0.81
C PHE A 137 -2.84 9.58 -0.10
N LEU A 138 -3.08 8.29 0.15
CA LEU A 138 -2.17 7.40 0.85
C LEU A 138 -2.32 5.99 0.28
N SER A 139 -1.20 5.31 0.04
CA SER A 139 -1.15 3.90 -0.38
C SER A 139 -0.52 3.06 0.73
N MET A 140 -1.07 1.88 0.97
CA MET A 140 -0.54 0.87 1.90
C MET A 140 -0.28 -0.42 1.15
N LEU A 141 0.97 -0.87 1.18
CA LEU A 141 1.44 -2.05 0.48
C LEU A 141 1.86 -3.13 1.48
N LEU A 142 1.19 -4.28 1.38
CA LEU A 142 1.61 -5.53 1.99
C LEU A 142 2.46 -6.29 0.97
N GLN A 143 3.75 -6.49 1.28
CA GLN A 143 4.68 -7.23 0.43
C GLN A 143 4.87 -8.66 0.95
N ASP A 144 5.25 -9.57 0.04
CA ASP A 144 5.86 -10.83 0.43
C ASP A 144 7.37 -10.64 0.74
N ASN A 145 8.11 -11.73 0.86
CA ASN A 145 9.53 -11.67 1.22
C ASN A 145 10.47 -11.47 0.02
N VAL A 146 9.95 -11.15 -1.18
CA VAL A 146 10.76 -10.91 -2.37
C VAL A 146 11.19 -9.44 -2.42
N ASN A 147 12.50 -9.22 -2.57
CA ASN A 147 13.06 -7.87 -2.73
C ASN A 147 12.82 -7.34 -4.15
N ALA A 148 11.60 -6.84 -4.40
CA ALA A 148 11.18 -6.35 -5.72
C ALA A 148 10.88 -4.85 -5.76
N LEU A 149 10.58 -4.22 -4.61
CA LEU A 149 10.18 -2.82 -4.57
C LEU A 149 11.41 -1.90 -4.57
N GLN A 150 11.43 -0.95 -5.50
CA GLN A 150 12.47 0.07 -5.57
C GLN A 150 11.86 1.46 -5.50
N LEU A 151 12.53 2.34 -4.77
CA LEU A 151 12.21 3.76 -4.64
C LEU A 151 13.20 4.59 -5.45
N LEU A 152 12.70 5.52 -6.26
CA LEU A 152 13.54 6.53 -6.90
C LEU A 152 13.79 7.68 -5.93
N TYR A 153 14.96 7.71 -5.30
CA TYR A 153 15.38 8.76 -4.38
C TYR A 153 16.64 9.45 -4.90
N GLN A 154 16.64 10.78 -4.99
CA GLN A 154 17.77 11.57 -5.51
C GLN A 154 18.32 11.07 -6.87
N ASN A 155 17.40 10.70 -7.78
CA ASN A 155 17.72 10.14 -9.10
C ASN A 155 18.48 8.80 -9.08
N GLN A 156 18.40 8.07 -7.95
CA GLN A 156 18.95 6.73 -7.79
C GLN A 156 17.85 5.76 -7.34
N TRP A 157 17.84 4.57 -7.94
CA TRP A 157 16.97 3.49 -7.51
C TRP A 157 17.56 2.84 -6.26
N THR A 158 16.76 2.80 -5.20
CA THR A 158 17.12 2.19 -3.91
C THR A 158 16.13 1.09 -3.59
N ASP A 159 16.63 -0.09 -3.24
CA ASP A 159 15.79 -1.20 -2.82
C ASP A 159 15.09 -0.90 -1.48
N VAL A 160 13.80 -1.20 -1.42
CA VAL A 160 13.02 -1.18 -0.18
C VAL A 160 12.93 -2.61 0.33
N LEU A 161 13.84 -2.95 1.25
CA LEU A 161 13.94 -4.30 1.77
C LEU A 161 12.64 -4.71 2.50
N PRO A 162 12.07 -5.88 2.20
CA PRO A 162 10.91 -6.41 2.92
C PRO A 162 11.22 -6.59 4.40
N MET A 163 10.28 -6.14 5.25
CA MET A 163 10.35 -6.34 6.69
C MET A 163 9.16 -7.17 7.14
N SER A 164 9.42 -8.23 7.91
CA SER A 164 8.39 -9.17 8.34
C SER A 164 7.30 -8.45 9.14
N GLY A 165 6.05 -8.55 8.67
CA GLY A 165 4.91 -7.93 9.31
C GLY A 165 4.89 -6.40 9.23
N ALA A 166 5.65 -5.80 8.31
CA ALA A 166 5.56 -4.37 8.04
C ALA A 166 4.57 -4.08 6.90
N ILE A 167 3.95 -2.90 6.96
CA ILE A 167 3.19 -2.31 5.86
C ILE A 167 4.00 -1.14 5.33
N VAL A 168 4.28 -1.13 4.03
CA VAL A 168 4.90 0.03 3.38
C VAL A 168 3.82 1.06 3.10
N VAL A 169 4.02 2.28 3.57
CA VAL A 169 3.13 3.41 3.35
C VAL A 169 3.80 4.37 2.40
N ASN A 170 3.08 4.77 1.34
CA ASN A 170 3.50 5.80 0.42
C ASN A 170 2.49 6.95 0.38
N ILE A 171 2.99 8.18 0.42
CA ILE A 171 2.18 9.39 0.28
C ILE A 171 1.87 9.59 -1.21
N GLY A 172 0.58 9.69 -1.53
CA GLY A 172 0.12 9.81 -2.90
C GLY A 172 -0.01 11.26 -3.38
N ASP A 173 -0.19 11.42 -4.68
CA ASP A 173 -0.16 12.68 -5.41
C ASP A 173 -1.28 13.62 -4.99
N TYR A 174 -2.41 13.13 -4.47
CA TYR A 174 -3.50 14.00 -4.00
C TYR A 174 -3.14 14.74 -2.70
N LEU A 175 -2.36 14.11 -1.80
CA LEU A 175 -1.79 14.83 -0.66
C LEU A 175 -0.68 15.78 -1.11
N GLN A 176 0.10 15.41 -2.13
CA GLN A 176 1.16 16.27 -2.65
C GLN A 176 0.59 17.55 -3.32
N ALA A 177 -0.43 17.39 -4.16
CA ALA A 177 -1.07 18.49 -4.89
C ALA A 177 -1.81 19.50 -3.99
N SER A 178 -2.10 19.13 -2.74
CA SER A 178 -2.72 20.03 -1.77
C SER A 178 -1.76 21.08 -1.19
N ASN A 179 -0.51 21.16 -1.68
CA ASN A 179 0.60 21.96 -1.12
C ASN A 179 0.97 21.56 0.33
N ILE A 180 0.56 20.37 0.75
CA ILE A 180 0.81 19.83 2.09
C ILE A 180 2.09 18.98 2.12
N VAL A 181 2.50 18.37 0.99
CA VAL A 181 3.70 17.54 0.85
C VAL A 181 4.42 17.85 -0.48
N LEU A 182 5.73 18.08 -0.47
CA LEU A 182 6.45 18.70 -1.61
C LEU A 182 7.28 17.76 -2.50
N TYR A 183 7.10 16.44 -2.41
CA TYR A 183 7.98 15.51 -3.14
C TYR A 183 7.23 14.36 -3.79
N THR A 184 7.62 14.06 -5.03
CA THR A 184 7.10 12.95 -5.84
C THR A 184 8.16 11.87 -5.94
N PHE A 185 7.85 10.66 -5.46
CA PHE A 185 8.73 9.51 -5.58
C PHE A 185 8.12 8.47 -6.50
N GLY A 186 8.91 8.07 -7.50
CA GLY A 186 8.54 6.97 -8.38
C GLY A 186 8.86 5.64 -7.71
N VAL A 187 7.96 4.67 -7.83
CA VAL A 187 8.27 3.28 -7.47
C VAL A 187 8.28 2.39 -8.72
N VAL A 188 9.12 1.37 -8.69
CA VAL A 188 9.21 0.29 -9.68
C VAL A 188 9.16 -1.04 -8.94
N TYR A 189 8.57 -2.04 -9.58
CA TYR A 189 8.64 -3.42 -9.13
C TYR A 189 9.52 -4.19 -10.12
N SER A 190 10.61 -4.77 -9.64
CA SER A 190 11.50 -5.64 -10.43
C SER A 190 11.04 -7.10 -10.35
N THR A 191 11.25 -7.87 -11.43
CA THR A 191 10.90 -9.30 -11.51
C THR A 191 12.05 -10.21 -11.12
#